data_AF-A0A7S3RFK4-F1
#
_entry.id   AF-A0A7S3RFK4-F1
#
_cell.length_a   1.000
_cell.length_b   1.000
_cell.length_c   1.000
_cell.angle_alpha   90.00
_cell.angle_beta   90.00
_cell.angle_gamma   90.00
#
_symmetry.space_group_name_H-M   'P 1'
#
loop_
_entity.id
_entity.type
_entity.pdbx_description
1 polymer ?
#
loop_
_entity_poly.entity_id
_entity_poly.type
_entity_poly.pdbx_seq_one_letter_code
_entity_poly.pdbx_strand_id
1 'polypeptide(L)'
;LSLSLSLSLAMASDDMALALAPATARAASAWGTEEVDTLEGSALEWSTIEEAAGRAKVVRAKCCLFCRHSYVGGPHNIRQHLDEKLPCRNVRACKPRAQFKERHSQVVKELRARAREAEKRAKEKEEREQKREQGRALAVVSESGTSLALSQSPFSLTPTPHPFQAVTVDDVCEAWLKVIVKRALPLDLVEDRLFREAVAMTAKCGSRNMLVGAETRLPCRKVMTQKMLPIVEARLDEKIRRKVQGLAELTGVTIISDGWTNVSHKPIINCLASLPLGSYFIAAQDTSGATKDATYIKDFIVKHIQGFGSEHVVAVCMDGACTASFPLIAAECPHVFSFICPAHSLDCFMKNVCSDKGKVRVKGLTDREFDWGEPFLAKMVEQVREVVSFITAHQKTLARYRALCQVVTESERPVGGMELLKACETRFASTLLMLMRYKNVHFVLERLMIDPVYNQWVDGQSRDRRDKAQAVKRIIRSDDIMDTIKRWMHVRGTRFMSS
;
A
#
# COMPACT_ATOMS: atom_id res chain seq x y z
N LEU A 1 -9.38 18.70 8.35
CA LEU A 1 -7.92 18.75 8.57
C LEU A 1 -7.45 17.33 8.87
N SER A 2 -7.12 16.60 7.81
CA SER A 2 -6.47 15.29 7.77
C SER A 2 -6.40 14.94 6.29
N LEU A 3 -5.30 15.33 5.65
CA LEU A 3 -4.96 14.89 4.30
C LEU A 3 -3.74 14.00 4.50
N SER A 4 -4.00 12.69 4.63
CA SER A 4 -2.96 11.68 4.60
C SER A 4 -2.23 11.78 3.26
N LEU A 5 -0.98 12.25 3.34
CA LEU A 5 0.02 12.02 2.32
C LEU A 5 0.37 10.54 2.36
N SER A 6 -0.33 9.75 1.57
CA SER A 6 0.11 8.41 1.19
C SER A 6 1.22 8.57 0.15
N LEU A 7 2.45 8.80 0.63
CA LEU A 7 3.60 8.18 -0.02
C LEU A 7 3.50 6.70 0.36
N SER A 8 3.32 5.82 -0.62
CA SER A 8 3.39 4.37 -0.41
C SER A 8 4.82 3.99 -0.03
N LEU A 9 5.16 4.14 1.25
CA LEU A 9 6.27 3.44 1.88
C LEU A 9 5.72 2.07 2.28
N ALA A 10 5.88 1.08 1.41
CA ALA A 10 5.74 -0.31 1.82
C ALA A 10 6.93 -0.63 2.74
N MET A 11 6.78 -0.40 4.04
CA MET A 11 7.64 -1.04 5.04
C MET A 11 7.25 -2.51 5.03
N ALA A 12 8.05 -3.32 4.34
CA ALA A 12 8.03 -4.76 4.50
C ALA A 12 8.27 -5.07 5.98
N SER A 13 7.23 -5.55 6.66
CA SER A 13 7.43 -6.35 7.87
C SER A 13 8.22 -7.59 7.48
N ASP A 14 9.28 -7.89 8.25
CA ASP A 14 10.03 -9.14 8.19
C ASP A 14 9.07 -10.34 8.29
N ASP A 15 8.59 -10.83 7.15
CA ASP A 15 8.04 -12.17 6.90
C ASP A 15 7.60 -12.27 5.42
N MET A 16 8.56 -12.18 4.50
CA MET A 16 8.44 -12.78 3.16
C MET A 16 9.83 -13.18 2.70
N ALA A 17 10.17 -14.45 2.95
CA ALA A 17 11.24 -15.11 2.25
C ALA A 17 10.89 -15.21 0.76
N LEU A 18 11.87 -14.89 -0.07
CA LEU A 18 12.04 -15.15 -1.50
C LEU A 18 10.80 -15.61 -2.30
N ALA A 19 10.30 -14.74 -3.19
CA ALA A 19 9.68 -15.17 -4.44
C ALA A 19 10.04 -14.19 -5.56
N LEU A 20 11.09 -14.53 -6.31
CA LEU A 20 11.50 -13.85 -7.54
C LEU A 20 10.72 -14.40 -8.75
N ALA A 21 10.40 -13.48 -9.66
CA ALA A 21 10.01 -13.63 -11.07
C ALA A 21 8.49 -13.63 -11.44
N PRO A 22 8.10 -12.88 -12.49
CA PRO A 22 6.73 -12.84 -12.99
C PRO A 22 6.44 -14.09 -13.82
N ALA A 23 5.27 -14.69 -13.59
CA ALA A 23 4.70 -15.73 -14.44
C ALA A 23 4.33 -15.14 -15.81
N THR A 24 5.32 -15.02 -16.69
CA THR A 24 5.10 -15.14 -18.12
C THR A 24 4.50 -16.52 -18.38
N ALA A 25 3.66 -16.65 -19.40
CA ALA A 25 3.01 -17.89 -19.80
C ALA A 25 4.04 -19.01 -19.96
N ARG A 26 4.27 -19.78 -18.89
CA ARG A 26 5.08 -21.00 -18.91
C ARG A 26 4.30 -22.01 -19.75
N ALA A 27 4.94 -22.48 -20.82
CA ALA A 27 4.43 -23.57 -21.64
C ALA A 27 3.97 -24.74 -20.76
N ALA A 28 2.86 -25.34 -21.17
CA ALA A 28 2.02 -26.29 -20.41
C ALA A 28 2.68 -27.67 -20.10
N SER A 29 3.99 -27.73 -19.87
CA SER A 29 4.72 -28.99 -19.64
C SER A 29 5.51 -29.05 -18.33
N ALA A 30 5.52 -27.99 -17.51
CA ALA A 30 6.43 -27.91 -16.34
C ALA A 30 5.83 -28.29 -14.97
N TRP A 31 4.51 -28.31 -14.81
CA TRP A 31 3.87 -28.49 -13.49
C TRP A 31 3.94 -29.94 -12.93
N GLY A 32 4.40 -30.89 -13.74
CA GLY A 32 4.39 -32.32 -13.44
C GLY A 32 5.59 -32.85 -12.65
N THR A 33 6.60 -32.03 -12.33
CA THR A 33 7.88 -32.51 -11.77
C THR A 33 8.39 -31.80 -10.51
N GLU A 34 7.78 -30.70 -10.07
CA GLU A 34 8.23 -29.96 -8.87
C GLU A 34 8.03 -30.78 -7.57
N GLU A 35 8.92 -30.55 -6.58
CA GLU A 35 8.87 -31.18 -5.24
C GLU A 35 7.70 -30.60 -4.42
N VAL A 36 6.97 -31.50 -3.76
CA VAL A 36 5.66 -31.22 -3.15
C VAL A 36 5.71 -30.22 -1.97
N ASP A 37 6.84 -30.18 -1.26
CA ASP A 37 7.10 -29.32 -0.10
C ASP A 37 7.40 -27.86 -0.45
N THR A 38 7.91 -27.60 -1.66
CA THR A 38 8.21 -26.23 -2.15
C THR A 38 6.98 -25.44 -2.57
N LEU A 39 5.81 -26.08 -2.71
CA LEU A 39 4.59 -25.46 -3.22
C LEU A 39 3.75 -24.83 -2.11
N GLU A 40 3.69 -23.49 -2.04
CA GLU A 40 2.96 -22.75 -1.02
C GLU A 40 1.45 -22.60 -1.31
N GLY A 41 0.64 -22.61 -0.24
CA GLY A 41 -0.80 -22.34 -0.32
C GLY A 41 -1.55 -23.28 -1.26
N SER A 42 -2.38 -22.73 -2.14
CA SER A 42 -3.19 -23.51 -3.10
C SER A 42 -2.43 -24.01 -4.33
N ALA A 43 -1.13 -23.67 -4.46
CA ALA A 43 -0.31 -24.05 -5.61
C ALA A 43 -0.15 -25.57 -5.73
N LEU A 44 -0.14 -26.28 -4.60
CA LEU A 44 -0.08 -27.74 -4.57
C LEU A 44 -1.32 -28.38 -5.19
N GLU A 45 -2.52 -27.85 -4.95
CA GLU A 45 -3.73 -28.33 -5.61
C GLU A 45 -3.72 -28.04 -7.10
N TRP A 46 -3.26 -26.84 -7.50
CA TRP A 46 -3.22 -26.45 -8.91
C TRP A 46 -2.19 -27.23 -9.73
N SER A 47 -1.09 -27.67 -9.13
CA SER A 47 -0.07 -28.48 -9.82
C SER A 47 -0.54 -29.90 -10.20
N THR A 48 -1.74 -30.31 -9.76
CA THR A 48 -2.32 -31.63 -10.03
C THR A 48 -3.32 -31.67 -11.19
N ILE A 49 -3.53 -30.54 -11.87
CA ILE A 49 -4.54 -30.41 -12.92
C ILE A 49 -3.99 -29.72 -14.18
N GLU A 50 -4.62 -29.99 -15.33
CA GLU A 50 -4.41 -29.30 -16.61
C GLU A 50 -5.74 -28.65 -17.07
N GLU A 51 -5.65 -27.56 -17.84
CA GLU A 51 -6.83 -27.00 -18.51
C GLU A 51 -7.26 -27.92 -19.67
N ALA A 52 -8.55 -28.28 -19.72
CA ALA A 52 -9.08 -29.13 -20.78
C ALA A 52 -9.08 -28.38 -22.12
N ALA A 53 -8.31 -28.86 -23.10
CA ALA A 53 -8.33 -28.30 -24.45
C ALA A 53 -9.63 -28.67 -25.18
N GLY A 54 -10.65 -27.81 -25.11
CA GLY A 54 -11.92 -27.99 -25.81
C GLY A 54 -12.69 -26.68 -26.02
N ARG A 55 -13.07 -26.41 -27.27
CA ARG A 55 -13.84 -25.22 -27.69
C ARG A 55 -15.27 -25.28 -27.16
N ALA A 56 -15.62 -24.48 -26.16
CA ALA A 56 -16.93 -23.84 -26.03
C ALA A 56 -16.93 -22.83 -24.86
N LYS A 57 -17.66 -21.73 -25.06
CA LYS A 57 -17.89 -20.68 -24.06
C LYS A 57 -18.70 -21.26 -22.88
N VAL A 58 -18.34 -20.80 -21.68
CA VAL A 58 -19.01 -20.99 -20.37
C VAL A 58 -18.58 -22.28 -19.64
N VAL A 59 -17.80 -22.09 -18.57
CA VAL A 59 -17.22 -23.05 -17.59
C VAL A 59 -15.91 -23.75 -18.00
N ARG A 60 -14.77 -23.28 -17.46
CA ARG A 60 -13.44 -23.91 -17.63
C ARG A 60 -13.36 -25.25 -16.87
N ALA A 61 -13.64 -26.36 -17.55
CA ALA A 61 -13.43 -27.71 -17.03
C ALA A 61 -11.92 -27.98 -16.85
N LYS A 62 -11.57 -28.65 -15.75
CA LYS A 62 -10.19 -28.96 -15.36
C LYS A 62 -9.99 -30.47 -15.38
N CYS A 63 -8.86 -30.95 -15.90
CA CYS A 63 -8.54 -32.36 -16.00
C CYS A 63 -7.46 -32.75 -14.96
N CYS A 64 -7.71 -33.77 -14.15
CA CYS A 64 -6.69 -34.29 -13.23
C CYS A 64 -5.52 -34.92 -13.99
N LEU A 65 -4.28 -34.58 -13.62
CA LEU A 65 -3.07 -35.17 -14.20
C LEU A 65 -2.94 -36.68 -13.94
N PHE A 66 -3.40 -37.13 -12.78
CA PHE A 66 -3.18 -38.50 -12.32
C PHE A 66 -4.15 -39.52 -12.92
N CYS A 67 -5.43 -39.13 -13.08
CA CYS A 67 -6.47 -40.02 -13.60
C CYS A 67 -7.14 -39.55 -14.91
N ARG A 68 -6.84 -38.33 -15.38
CA ARG A 68 -7.44 -37.68 -16.56
C ARG A 68 -8.96 -37.43 -16.47
N HIS A 69 -9.55 -37.52 -15.29
CA HIS A 69 -10.96 -37.17 -15.08
C HIS A 69 -11.16 -35.65 -15.11
N SER A 70 -12.20 -35.20 -15.81
CA SER A 70 -12.56 -33.78 -15.93
C SER A 70 -13.65 -33.39 -14.93
N TYR A 71 -13.46 -32.29 -14.21
CA TYR A 71 -14.45 -31.73 -13.29
C TYR A 71 -14.32 -30.20 -13.20
N VAL A 72 -15.33 -29.55 -12.62
CA VAL A 72 -15.38 -28.10 -12.43
C VAL A 72 -15.25 -27.79 -10.93
N GLY A 73 -14.48 -26.77 -10.58
CA GLY A 73 -14.35 -26.33 -9.19
C GLY A 73 -13.02 -25.67 -8.84
N GLY A 74 -12.87 -25.35 -7.56
CA GLY A 74 -11.68 -24.74 -6.97
C GLY A 74 -10.77 -25.76 -6.25
N PRO A 75 -9.76 -25.29 -5.49
CA PRO A 75 -8.82 -26.14 -4.74
C PRO A 75 -9.52 -27.11 -3.77
N HIS A 76 -10.68 -26.73 -3.24
CA HIS A 76 -11.50 -27.62 -2.40
C HIS A 76 -12.00 -28.86 -3.17
N ASN A 77 -12.49 -28.69 -4.39
CA ASN A 77 -12.95 -29.78 -5.25
C ASN A 77 -11.79 -30.69 -5.69
N ILE A 78 -10.61 -30.09 -5.90
CA ILE A 78 -9.37 -30.84 -6.20
C ILE A 78 -8.99 -31.72 -5.01
N ARG A 79 -9.03 -31.20 -3.77
CA ARG A 79 -8.74 -32.01 -2.57
C ARG A 79 -9.73 -33.16 -2.38
N GLN A 80 -11.04 -32.92 -2.59
CA GLN A 80 -12.04 -33.99 -2.53
C GLN A 80 -11.83 -35.06 -3.61
N HIS A 81 -11.34 -34.68 -4.79
CA HIS A 81 -10.99 -35.63 -5.84
C HIS A 81 -9.78 -36.49 -5.42
N LEU A 82 -8.71 -35.88 -4.90
CA LEU A 82 -7.44 -36.56 -4.62
C LEU A 82 -7.46 -37.42 -3.35
N ASP A 83 -8.17 -36.99 -2.30
CA ASP A 83 -8.19 -37.67 -1.02
C ASP A 83 -9.49 -38.45 -0.81
N GLU A 84 -9.42 -39.78 -0.92
CA GLU A 84 -10.53 -40.71 -0.70
C GLU A 84 -11.14 -40.63 0.71
N LYS A 85 -10.42 -40.07 1.70
CA LYS A 85 -10.95 -39.89 3.07
C LYS A 85 -11.85 -38.67 3.19
N LEU A 86 -11.84 -37.76 2.22
CA LEU A 86 -12.75 -36.62 2.19
C LEU A 86 -14.07 -37.02 1.53
N PRO A 87 -15.23 -36.57 2.07
CA PRO A 87 -16.52 -36.88 1.48
C PRO A 87 -16.63 -36.27 0.08
N CYS A 88 -16.68 -37.14 -0.93
CA CYS A 88 -16.87 -36.80 -2.33
C CYS A 88 -18.32 -36.35 -2.60
N ARG A 89 -18.65 -35.10 -2.26
CA ARG A 89 -20.02 -34.57 -2.49
C ARG A 89 -20.27 -34.19 -3.95
N ASN A 90 -19.28 -33.57 -4.60
CA ASN A 90 -19.44 -32.95 -5.92
C ASN A 90 -18.42 -33.42 -6.97
N VAL A 91 -17.48 -34.31 -6.61
CA VAL A 91 -16.43 -34.84 -7.49
C VAL A 91 -16.15 -36.30 -7.15
N ARG A 92 -15.85 -37.14 -8.15
CA ARG A 92 -15.48 -38.55 -7.97
C ARG A 92 -14.09 -38.68 -7.35
N ALA A 93 -13.84 -39.71 -6.56
CA ALA A 93 -12.48 -40.05 -6.08
C ALA A 93 -11.49 -40.39 -7.21
N CYS A 94 -10.25 -39.94 -7.06
CA CYS A 94 -9.16 -40.12 -8.01
C CYS A 94 -8.68 -41.57 -8.04
N LYS A 95 -8.60 -42.15 -9.25
CA LYS A 95 -7.97 -43.45 -9.49
C LYS A 95 -6.70 -43.22 -10.31
N PRO A 96 -5.53 -42.99 -9.68
CA PRO A 96 -4.31 -42.63 -10.40
C PRO A 96 -3.82 -43.77 -11.28
N ARG A 97 -3.37 -43.44 -12.50
CA ARG A 97 -2.69 -44.40 -13.39
C ARG A 97 -1.39 -44.89 -12.75
N ALA A 98 -0.94 -46.10 -13.12
CA ALA A 98 0.22 -46.76 -12.49
C ALA A 98 1.46 -45.86 -12.34
N GLN A 99 1.81 -45.12 -13.41
CA GLN A 99 2.96 -44.22 -13.46
C GLN A 99 2.87 -43.00 -12.52
N PHE A 100 1.69 -42.68 -11.99
CA PHE A 100 1.44 -41.50 -11.16
C PHE A 100 1.07 -41.84 -9.72
N LYS A 101 1.04 -43.12 -9.34
CA LYS A 101 0.66 -43.55 -7.98
C LYS A 101 1.56 -42.98 -6.89
N GLU A 102 2.86 -42.94 -7.14
CA GLU A 102 3.85 -42.45 -6.18
C GLU A 102 3.68 -40.94 -5.92
N ARG A 103 3.67 -40.14 -6.98
CA ARG A 103 3.44 -38.68 -6.88
C ARG A 103 2.08 -38.35 -6.27
N HIS A 104 1.02 -39.09 -6.64
CA HIS A 104 -0.30 -38.93 -6.02
C HIS A 104 -0.26 -39.16 -4.50
N SER A 105 0.44 -40.21 -4.06
CA SER A 105 0.61 -40.53 -2.64
C SER A 105 1.33 -39.40 -1.88
N GLN A 106 2.39 -38.85 -2.45
CA GLN A 106 3.16 -37.74 -1.87
C GLN A 106 2.28 -36.49 -1.71
N VAL A 107 1.54 -36.12 -2.75
CA VAL A 107 0.62 -34.96 -2.71
C VAL A 107 -0.48 -35.14 -1.66
N VAL A 108 -1.12 -36.32 -1.59
CA VAL A 108 -2.17 -36.58 -0.59
C VAL A 108 -1.60 -36.57 0.83
N LYS A 109 -0.38 -37.07 1.05
CA LYS A 109 0.29 -37.05 2.35
C LYS A 109 0.53 -35.61 2.82
N GLU A 110 1.01 -34.75 1.95
CA GLU A 110 1.26 -33.33 2.25
C GLU A 110 -0.05 -32.57 2.52
N LEU A 111 -1.08 -32.74 1.69
CA LEU A 111 -2.38 -32.11 1.90
C LEU A 111 -3.00 -32.49 3.25
N ARG A 112 -2.85 -33.74 3.68
CA ARG A 112 -3.30 -34.21 5.00
C ARG A 112 -2.46 -33.62 6.15
N ALA A 113 -1.16 -33.45 5.97
CA ALA A 113 -0.29 -32.81 6.96
C ALA A 113 -0.70 -31.34 7.18
N ARG A 114 -0.90 -30.58 6.10
CA ARG A 114 -1.38 -29.19 6.15
C ARG A 114 -2.75 -29.06 6.81
N ALA A 115 -3.66 -30.01 6.54
CA ALA A 115 -4.97 -30.03 7.18
C ALA A 115 -4.89 -30.25 8.70
N ARG A 116 -4.03 -31.17 9.16
CA ARG A 116 -3.81 -31.42 10.60
C ARG A 116 -3.22 -30.21 11.30
N GLU A 117 -2.27 -29.52 10.67
CA GLU A 117 -1.68 -28.32 11.23
C GLU A 117 -2.70 -27.18 11.32
N ALA A 118 -3.53 -27.00 10.30
CA ALA A 118 -4.61 -26.02 10.31
C ALA A 118 -5.65 -26.31 11.41
N GLU A 119 -6.01 -27.59 11.62
CA GLU A 119 -6.92 -27.98 12.70
C GLU A 119 -6.31 -27.75 14.09
N LYS A 120 -5.01 -28.02 14.27
CA LYS A 120 -4.28 -27.73 15.50
C LYS A 120 -4.30 -26.22 15.80
N ARG A 121 -3.99 -25.39 14.81
CA ARG A 121 -4.05 -23.92 14.94
C ARG A 121 -5.46 -23.41 15.23
N ALA A 122 -6.50 -24.05 14.68
CA ALA A 122 -7.89 -23.71 14.97
C ALA A 122 -8.28 -24.04 16.42
N LYS A 123 -7.92 -25.24 16.92
CA LYS A 123 -8.16 -25.64 18.33
C LYS A 123 -7.43 -24.75 19.32
N GLU A 124 -6.17 -24.40 19.04
CA GLU A 124 -5.40 -23.46 19.87
C GLU A 124 -6.03 -22.05 19.90
N LYS A 125 -6.66 -21.62 18.80
CA LYS A 125 -7.39 -20.35 18.74
C LYS A 125 -8.69 -20.41 19.54
N GLU A 126 -9.45 -21.50 19.42
CA GLU A 126 -10.71 -21.70 20.15
C GLU A 126 -10.48 -21.82 21.66
N GLU A 127 -9.42 -22.51 22.10
CA GLU A 127 -9.04 -22.61 23.51
C GLU A 127 -8.63 -21.24 24.09
N ARG A 128 -7.97 -20.39 23.30
CA ARG A 128 -7.66 -19.00 23.69
C ARG A 128 -8.91 -18.15 23.80
N GLU A 129 -9.90 -18.37 22.95
CA GLU A 129 -11.16 -17.62 22.93
C GLU A 129 -12.05 -18.03 24.11
N GLN A 130 -12.15 -19.33 24.41
CA GLN A 130 -12.83 -19.86 25.60
C GLN A 130 -12.19 -19.38 26.91
N LYS A 131 -10.84 -19.33 26.99
CA LYS A 131 -10.14 -18.73 28.14
C LYS A 131 -10.47 -17.24 28.31
N ARG A 132 -10.67 -16.52 27.21
CA ARG A 132 -11.05 -15.10 27.23
C ARG A 132 -12.51 -14.90 27.66
N GLU A 133 -13.38 -15.83 27.31
CA GLU A 133 -14.81 -15.80 27.63
C GLU A 133 -15.09 -16.25 29.07
N GLN A 134 -14.38 -17.27 29.58
CA GLN A 134 -14.37 -17.62 31.01
C GLN A 134 -13.84 -16.49 31.89
N GLY A 135 -12.80 -15.77 31.45
CA GLY A 135 -12.32 -14.56 32.12
C GLY A 135 -13.38 -13.45 32.18
N ARG A 136 -14.29 -13.40 31.19
CA ARG A 136 -15.41 -12.45 31.16
C ARG A 136 -16.58 -12.90 32.05
N ALA A 137 -16.89 -14.20 32.11
CA ALA A 137 -17.96 -14.74 32.95
C ALA A 137 -17.63 -14.65 34.45
N LEU A 138 -16.37 -14.88 34.84
CA LEU A 138 -15.88 -14.71 36.22
C LEU A 138 -15.98 -13.26 36.72
N ALA A 139 -15.91 -12.27 35.82
CA ALA A 139 -16.08 -10.86 36.16
C ALA A 139 -17.55 -10.48 36.43
N VAL A 140 -18.51 -11.19 35.83
CA VAL A 140 -19.95 -10.89 35.97
C VAL A 140 -20.56 -11.48 37.25
N VAL A 141 -19.99 -12.55 37.82
CA VAL A 141 -20.50 -13.20 39.05
C VAL A 141 -20.04 -12.49 40.33
N SER A 142 -19.10 -11.54 40.24
CA SER A 142 -18.56 -10.80 41.40
C SER A 142 -19.43 -9.64 41.90
N GLU A 143 -20.54 -9.30 41.24
CA GLU A 143 -21.37 -8.13 41.60
C GLU A 143 -22.57 -8.44 42.53
N SER A 144 -22.62 -9.58 43.21
CA SER A 144 -23.72 -9.85 44.16
C SER A 144 -23.29 -10.76 45.32
N GLY A 145 -23.07 -10.19 46.52
CA GLY A 145 -23.02 -11.00 47.75
C GLY A 145 -22.14 -10.45 48.88
N THR A 146 -22.81 -9.83 49.85
CA THR A 146 -22.38 -9.23 51.13
C THR A 146 -21.56 -10.13 52.08
N SER A 147 -20.57 -9.51 52.76
CA SER A 147 -20.00 -9.72 54.12
C SER A 147 -20.16 -11.07 54.86
N LEU A 148 -19.07 -11.60 55.44
CA LEU A 148 -18.86 -11.82 56.89
C LEU A 148 -17.50 -12.51 57.21
N ALA A 149 -17.06 -12.36 58.47
CA ALA A 149 -15.68 -12.40 58.97
C ALA A 149 -15.15 -13.78 59.47
N LEU A 150 -13.82 -13.83 59.72
CA LEU A 150 -13.07 -14.40 60.89
C LEU A 150 -11.75 -15.08 60.47
N SER A 151 -10.57 -14.57 60.91
CA SER A 151 -9.70 -15.17 61.96
C SER A 151 -8.35 -15.58 61.31
N GLN A 152 -7.11 -15.36 61.77
CA GLN A 152 -6.43 -14.76 62.93
C GLN A 152 -4.96 -14.50 62.47
N SER A 153 -4.26 -13.54 63.07
CA SER A 153 -2.79 -13.34 62.92
C SER A 153 -2.02 -14.28 63.89
N PRO A 154 -0.65 -14.37 63.96
CA PRO A 154 0.33 -13.27 63.87
C PRO A 154 1.65 -13.58 63.11
N PHE A 155 2.24 -12.57 62.47
CA PHE A 155 3.54 -11.99 62.88
C PHE A 155 3.89 -10.77 62.00
N SER A 156 4.11 -9.65 62.69
CA SER A 156 4.54 -8.33 62.23
C SER A 156 5.91 -8.41 61.53
N LEU A 157 6.25 -7.63 60.51
CA LEU A 157 6.53 -6.19 60.60
C LEU A 157 6.31 -5.48 59.24
N THR A 158 5.69 -4.30 59.30
CA THR A 158 5.42 -3.36 58.22
C THR A 158 6.71 -2.67 57.71
N PRO A 159 6.71 -2.00 56.54
CA PRO A 159 6.01 -0.72 56.39
C PRO A 159 4.91 -0.79 55.33
N THR A 160 3.74 -0.27 55.70
CA THR A 160 2.59 -0.04 54.82
C THR A 160 2.93 0.93 53.69
N PRO A 161 2.43 0.65 52.47
CA PRO A 161 1.81 1.68 51.65
C PRO A 161 0.35 1.30 51.33
N HIS A 162 -0.47 2.33 51.16
CA HIS A 162 -1.90 2.33 50.85
C HIS A 162 -2.40 1.23 49.90
N PRO A 163 -3.68 0.81 49.98
CA PRO A 163 -4.25 -0.16 49.05
C PRO A 163 -4.29 0.45 47.65
N PHE A 164 -3.32 0.09 46.80
CA PHE A 164 -3.37 0.42 45.39
C PHE A 164 -4.57 -0.30 44.77
N GLN A 165 -5.54 0.47 44.30
CA GLN A 165 -6.57 -0.01 43.40
C GLN A 165 -5.86 -0.69 42.21
N ALA A 166 -6.18 -1.96 41.95
CA ALA A 166 -5.52 -2.70 40.88
C ALA A 166 -5.82 -2.01 39.54
N VAL A 167 -4.78 -1.61 38.82
CA VAL A 167 -4.91 -0.96 37.50
C VAL A 167 -5.58 -1.96 36.55
N THR A 168 -6.72 -1.58 35.99
CA THR A 168 -7.48 -2.41 35.05
C THR A 168 -7.04 -2.20 33.60
N VAL A 169 -7.47 -3.07 32.70
CA VAL A 169 -7.26 -2.89 31.25
C VAL A 169 -7.92 -1.60 30.76
N ASP A 170 -9.09 -1.26 31.30
CA ASP A 170 -9.83 -0.06 30.92
C ASP A 170 -9.10 1.21 31.37
N ASP A 171 -8.49 1.23 32.56
CA ASP A 171 -7.65 2.34 33.03
C ASP A 171 -6.46 2.59 32.09
N VAL A 172 -5.83 1.50 31.63
CA VAL A 172 -4.73 1.55 30.65
C VAL A 172 -5.25 2.11 29.33
N CYS A 173 -6.36 1.59 28.80
CA CYS A 173 -6.96 2.07 27.57
C CYS A 173 -7.34 3.57 27.64
N GLU A 174 -7.92 4.03 28.74
CA GLU A 174 -8.28 5.42 28.95
C GLU A 174 -7.04 6.32 28.99
N ALA A 175 -5.98 5.91 29.71
CA ALA A 175 -4.72 6.65 29.77
C ALA A 175 -4.07 6.78 28.38
N TRP A 176 -4.07 5.71 27.58
CA TRP A 176 -3.58 5.73 26.20
C TRP A 176 -4.43 6.62 25.30
N LEU A 177 -5.76 6.51 25.38
CA LEU A 177 -6.67 7.30 24.56
C LEU A 177 -6.52 8.80 24.82
N LYS A 178 -6.33 9.20 26.09
CA LYS A 178 -6.04 10.60 26.47
C LYS A 178 -4.80 11.14 25.74
N VAL A 179 -3.71 10.37 25.67
CA VAL A 179 -2.49 10.79 24.97
C VAL A 179 -2.70 10.84 23.46
N ILE A 180 -3.31 9.80 22.89
CA ILE A 180 -3.56 9.70 21.45
C ILE A 180 -4.41 10.90 20.97
N VAL A 181 -5.51 11.20 21.65
CA VAL A 181 -6.38 12.33 21.31
C VAL A 181 -5.65 13.65 21.51
N LYS A 182 -5.00 13.86 22.66
CA LYS A 182 -4.29 15.12 22.98
C LYS A 182 -3.14 15.42 22.02
N ARG A 183 -2.47 14.38 21.50
CA ARG A 183 -1.32 14.51 20.59
C ARG A 183 -1.69 14.26 19.13
N ALA A 184 -2.96 14.04 18.82
CA ALA A 184 -3.46 13.69 17.50
C ALA A 184 -2.66 12.53 16.86
N LEU A 185 -2.35 11.51 17.66
CA LEU A 185 -1.69 10.30 17.17
C LEU A 185 -2.72 9.41 16.45
N PRO A 186 -2.29 8.62 15.46
CA PRO A 186 -3.15 7.62 14.84
C PRO A 186 -3.60 6.54 15.85
N LEU A 187 -4.86 6.10 15.79
CA LEU A 187 -5.38 5.08 16.72
C LEU A 187 -4.74 3.70 16.49
N ASP A 188 -4.35 3.39 15.26
CA ASP A 188 -3.62 2.19 14.86
C ASP A 188 -2.21 2.10 15.46
N LEU A 189 -1.69 3.17 16.07
CA LEU A 189 -0.42 3.15 16.81
C LEU A 189 -0.38 2.06 17.89
N VAL A 190 -1.51 1.76 18.54
CA VAL A 190 -1.58 0.72 19.57
C VAL A 190 -1.44 -0.69 19.00
N GLU A 191 -1.65 -0.85 17.69
CA GLU A 191 -1.52 -2.12 16.98
C GLU A 191 -0.10 -2.32 16.42
N ASP A 192 0.68 -1.25 16.27
CA ASP A 192 2.03 -1.30 15.73
C ASP A 192 2.96 -2.22 16.57
N ARG A 193 3.68 -3.11 15.88
CA ARG A 193 4.54 -4.12 16.51
C ARG A 193 5.70 -3.49 17.27
N LEU A 194 6.37 -2.49 16.68
CA LEU A 194 7.52 -1.83 17.29
C LEU A 194 7.08 -1.00 18.50
N PHE A 195 5.89 -0.41 18.42
CA PHE A 195 5.28 0.31 19.52
C PHE A 195 4.98 -0.61 20.71
N ARG A 196 4.34 -1.76 20.46
CA ARG A 196 4.10 -2.78 21.48
C ARG A 196 5.40 -3.30 22.10
N GLU A 197 6.44 -3.49 21.28
CA GLU A 197 7.77 -3.87 21.76
C GLU A 197 8.36 -2.78 22.68
N ALA A 198 8.28 -1.51 22.30
CA ALA A 198 8.74 -0.38 23.12
C ALA A 198 8.00 -0.28 24.46
N VAL A 199 6.68 -0.49 24.47
CA VAL A 199 5.87 -0.52 25.71
C VAL A 199 6.31 -1.70 26.59
N ALA A 200 6.44 -2.89 26.01
CA ALA A 200 6.89 -4.09 26.74
C ALA A 200 8.30 -3.92 27.32
N MET A 201 9.24 -3.32 26.57
CA MET A 201 10.59 -3.04 27.05
C MET A 201 10.61 -1.99 28.15
N THR A 202 9.73 -0.99 28.06
CA THR A 202 9.56 0.02 29.12
C THR A 202 9.02 -0.61 30.40
N ALA A 203 8.01 -1.49 30.30
CA ALA A 203 7.47 -2.23 31.43
C ALA A 203 8.51 -3.16 32.08
N LYS A 204 9.30 -3.87 31.26
CA LYS A 204 10.40 -4.73 31.75
C LYS A 204 11.49 -3.96 32.50
N CYS A 205 11.72 -2.69 32.17
CA CYS A 205 12.67 -1.85 32.90
C CYS A 205 12.22 -1.58 34.35
N GLY A 206 10.90 -1.66 34.61
CA GLY A 206 10.33 -1.58 35.95
C GLY A 206 10.67 -0.29 36.69
N SER A 207 10.98 -0.41 37.98
CA SER A 207 11.29 0.70 38.88
C SER A 207 12.52 1.53 38.50
N ARG A 208 13.38 1.05 37.58
CA ARG A 208 14.49 1.85 37.04
C ARG A 208 14.02 3.01 36.15
N ASN A 209 12.79 2.93 35.65
CA ASN A 209 12.10 3.99 34.93
C ASN A 209 11.09 4.73 35.83
N MET A 210 11.19 4.67 37.16
CA MET A 210 10.32 5.43 38.07
C MET A 210 11.15 6.45 38.87
N LEU A 211 10.68 7.69 38.96
CA LEU A 211 11.16 8.68 39.91
C LEU A 211 10.58 8.39 41.30
N VAL A 212 11.29 8.81 42.34
CA VAL A 212 10.75 8.81 43.71
C VAL A 212 9.52 9.74 43.71
N GLY A 213 8.32 9.19 43.91
CA GLY A 213 7.06 9.96 43.84
C GLY A 213 6.10 9.60 42.69
N ALA A 214 6.27 8.44 42.04
CA ALA A 214 5.34 7.85 41.05
C ALA A 214 5.33 8.44 39.63
N GLU A 215 6.26 9.35 39.28
CA GLU A 215 6.43 9.79 37.90
C GLU A 215 7.38 8.87 37.11
N THR A 216 6.99 8.43 35.92
CA THR A 216 7.80 7.57 35.07
C THR A 216 8.93 8.37 34.40
N ARG A 217 10.19 7.93 34.55
CA ARG A 217 11.35 8.37 33.78
C ARG A 217 11.28 7.80 32.36
N LEU A 218 10.40 8.38 31.54
CA LEU A 218 10.27 8.05 30.13
C LEU A 218 11.55 8.42 29.35
N PRO A 219 11.76 7.81 28.15
CA PRO A 219 12.85 8.20 27.27
C PRO A 219 12.91 9.71 27.04
N CYS A 220 14.08 10.30 27.30
CA CYS A 220 14.31 11.72 27.09
C CYS A 220 14.60 12.01 25.61
N ARG A 221 13.95 13.02 25.02
CA ARG A 221 14.19 13.47 23.64
C ARG A 221 15.68 13.65 23.36
N LYS A 222 16.42 14.30 24.26
CA LYS A 222 17.85 14.57 24.09
C LYS A 222 18.67 13.27 23.99
N VAL A 223 18.37 12.29 24.83
CA VAL A 223 19.03 10.97 24.77
C VAL A 223 18.65 10.23 23.49
N MET A 224 17.37 10.26 23.11
CA MET A 224 16.89 9.61 21.89
C MET A 224 17.56 10.20 20.65
N THR A 225 17.58 11.53 20.52
CA THR A 225 18.12 12.19 19.32
C THR A 225 19.64 12.23 19.26
N GLN A 226 20.32 12.49 20.39
CA GLN A 226 21.78 12.71 20.39
C GLN A 226 22.59 11.43 20.60
N LYS A 227 22.02 10.41 21.25
CA LYS A 227 22.72 9.16 21.58
C LYS A 227 22.13 7.96 20.87
N MET A 228 20.84 7.70 21.05
CA MET A 228 20.25 6.43 20.58
C MET A 228 20.04 6.41 19.07
N LEU A 229 19.60 7.52 18.45
CA LEU A 229 19.34 7.58 17.02
C LEU A 229 20.61 7.29 16.19
N PRO A 230 21.78 7.92 16.44
CA PRO A 230 23.01 7.57 15.73
C PRO A 230 23.43 6.10 15.90
N ILE A 231 23.22 5.53 17.09
CA ILE A 231 23.54 4.11 17.36
C ILE A 231 22.63 3.18 16.55
N VAL A 232 21.33 3.47 16.52
CA VAL A 232 20.35 2.65 15.78
C VAL A 232 20.58 2.78 14.27
N GLU A 233 20.85 3.99 13.79
CA GLU A 233 21.21 4.28 12.39
C GLU A 233 22.45 3.48 11.98
N ALA A 234 23.56 3.60 12.72
CA ALA A 234 24.79 2.86 12.42
C ALA A 234 24.59 1.34 12.41
N ARG A 235 23.77 0.81 13.33
CA ARG A 235 23.42 -0.63 13.34
C ARG A 235 22.59 -1.04 12.14
N LEU A 236 21.66 -0.20 11.70
CA LEU A 236 20.81 -0.46 10.56
C LEU A 236 21.63 -0.39 9.26
N ASP A 237 22.47 0.62 9.11
CA ASP A 237 23.39 0.78 7.97
C ASP A 237 24.32 -0.40 7.85
N GLU A 238 24.86 -0.87 8.97
CA GLU A 238 25.69 -2.08 9.02
C GLU A 238 24.92 -3.33 8.56
N LYS A 239 23.68 -3.50 9.00
CA LYS A 239 22.83 -4.62 8.58
C LYS A 239 22.49 -4.54 7.08
N ILE A 240 22.23 -3.35 6.56
CA ILE A 240 21.94 -3.13 5.14
C ILE A 240 23.19 -3.39 4.30
N ARG A 241 24.33 -2.81 4.67
CA ARG A 241 25.60 -2.98 3.94
C ARG A 241 25.99 -4.45 3.79
N ARG A 242 25.88 -5.23 4.87
CA ARG A 242 26.13 -6.69 4.81
C ARG A 242 25.22 -7.44 3.83
N LYS A 243 23.98 -6.98 3.62
CA LYS A 243 23.05 -7.57 2.65
C LYS A 243 23.32 -7.09 1.21
N VAL A 244 23.84 -5.88 1.06
CA VAL A 244 23.97 -5.21 -0.23
C VAL A 244 25.34 -5.45 -0.89
N GLN A 245 26.44 -5.48 -0.13
CA GLN A 245 27.80 -5.44 -0.66
C GLN A 245 28.08 -6.51 -1.73
N GLY A 246 27.90 -7.80 -1.41
CA GLY A 246 28.14 -8.88 -2.38
C GLY A 246 27.16 -8.90 -3.56
N LEU A 247 25.94 -8.39 -3.36
CA LEU A 247 24.96 -8.29 -4.45
C LEU A 247 25.30 -7.13 -5.40
N ALA A 248 25.74 -6.00 -4.84
CA ALA A 248 26.18 -4.83 -5.58
C ALA A 248 27.39 -5.15 -6.48
N GLU A 249 28.34 -5.93 -5.98
CA GLU A 249 29.47 -6.43 -6.77
C GLU A 249 29.02 -7.28 -7.98
N LEU A 250 27.99 -8.09 -7.81
CA LEU A 250 27.48 -8.99 -8.85
C LEU A 250 26.58 -8.29 -9.88
N THR A 251 25.67 -7.42 -9.42
CA THR A 251 24.59 -6.88 -10.26
C THR A 251 24.79 -5.42 -10.64
N GLY A 252 25.72 -4.74 -9.97
CA GLY A 252 25.77 -3.29 -9.95
C GLY A 252 24.59 -2.67 -9.19
N VAL A 253 24.63 -1.35 -9.05
CA VAL A 253 23.65 -0.53 -8.34
C VAL A 253 23.24 0.66 -9.20
N THR A 254 21.95 0.97 -9.14
CA THR A 254 21.42 2.22 -9.71
C THR A 254 21.19 3.22 -8.58
N ILE A 255 21.79 4.40 -8.69
CA ILE A 255 21.47 5.53 -7.82
C ILE A 255 20.19 6.19 -8.35
N ILE A 256 19.23 6.46 -7.47
CA ILE A 256 18.00 7.16 -7.79
C ILE A 256 17.95 8.43 -6.94
N SER A 257 17.79 9.59 -7.58
CA SER A 257 17.70 10.88 -6.89
C SER A 257 16.47 11.66 -7.33
N ASP A 258 15.82 12.29 -6.37
CA ASP A 258 14.66 13.15 -6.56
C ASP A 258 14.79 14.43 -5.73
N GLY A 259 14.21 15.50 -6.26
CA GLY A 259 14.20 16.81 -5.63
C GLY A 259 12.77 17.27 -5.35
N TRP A 260 12.45 17.57 -4.09
CA TRP A 260 11.16 18.15 -3.74
C TRP A 260 11.27 19.21 -2.66
N THR A 261 10.21 19.99 -2.53
CA THR A 261 10.06 20.96 -1.44
C THR A 261 9.15 20.35 -0.38
N ASN A 262 9.63 20.27 0.87
CA ASN A 262 8.82 19.73 1.96
C ASN A 262 7.69 20.69 2.38
N VAL A 263 6.82 20.25 3.29
CA VAL A 263 5.67 21.04 3.79
C VAL A 263 6.07 22.33 4.53
N SER A 264 7.34 22.45 4.93
CA SER A 264 7.91 23.64 5.57
C SER A 264 8.68 24.51 4.57
N HIS A 265 8.44 24.32 3.27
CA HIS A 265 9.10 25.05 2.19
C HIS A 265 10.62 24.86 2.10
N LYS A 266 11.17 23.81 2.72
CA LYS A 266 12.59 23.49 2.61
C LYS A 266 12.84 22.65 1.36
N PRO A 267 13.71 23.09 0.44
CA PRO A 267 14.08 22.30 -0.72
C PRO A 267 15.02 21.16 -0.27
N ILE A 268 14.65 19.93 -0.61
CA ILE A 268 15.39 18.71 -0.28
C ILE A 268 15.80 18.02 -1.58
N ILE A 269 17.00 17.45 -1.60
CA ILE A 269 17.42 16.46 -2.58
C ILE A 269 17.68 15.15 -1.85
N ASN A 270 17.16 14.03 -2.34
CA ASN A 270 17.42 12.71 -1.76
C ASN A 270 18.23 11.82 -2.69
N CYS A 271 18.76 10.76 -2.12
CA CYS A 271 19.53 9.74 -2.81
C CYS A 271 19.13 8.37 -2.25
N LEU A 272 18.76 7.47 -3.14
CA LEU A 272 18.46 6.08 -2.89
C LEU A 272 19.39 5.20 -3.74
N ALA A 273 19.69 4.01 -3.27
CA ALA A 273 20.31 2.96 -4.08
C ALA A 273 19.27 1.88 -4.38
N SER A 274 19.27 1.37 -5.60
CA SER A 274 18.36 0.32 -6.07
C SER A 274 19.14 -0.88 -6.58
N LEU A 275 18.76 -2.05 -6.09
CA LEU A 275 19.28 -3.38 -6.43
C LEU A 275 18.11 -4.37 -6.59
N PRO A 276 18.34 -5.61 -7.07
CA PRO A 276 17.30 -6.64 -7.14
C PRO A 276 16.63 -6.97 -5.81
N LEU A 277 17.31 -6.75 -4.68
CA LEU A 277 16.74 -6.93 -3.34
C LEU A 277 15.70 -5.84 -2.99
N GLY A 278 15.73 -4.71 -3.70
CA GLY A 278 14.90 -3.54 -3.45
C GLY A 278 15.73 -2.25 -3.44
N SER A 279 15.07 -1.17 -3.04
CA SER A 279 15.71 0.13 -2.88
C SER A 279 15.85 0.48 -1.40
N TYR A 280 16.95 1.12 -1.03
CA TYR A 280 17.16 1.63 0.31
C TYR A 280 17.64 3.08 0.29
N PHE A 281 17.40 3.76 1.39
CA PHE A 281 17.72 5.16 1.58
C PHE A 281 19.21 5.36 1.85
N ILE A 282 19.83 6.31 1.16
CA ILE A 282 21.23 6.71 1.42
C ILE A 282 21.26 8.04 2.15
N ALA A 283 20.61 9.06 1.61
CA ALA A 283 20.66 10.40 2.17
C ALA A 283 19.48 11.26 1.72
N ALA A 284 19.21 12.30 2.51
CA ALA A 284 18.40 13.45 2.12
C ALA A 284 19.09 14.69 2.66
N GLN A 285 19.30 15.68 1.79
CA GLN A 285 20.03 16.90 2.11
C GLN A 285 19.12 18.11 1.96
N ASP A 286 19.11 18.98 2.97
CA ASP A 286 18.54 20.32 2.86
C ASP A 286 19.43 21.17 1.94
N THR A 287 18.81 21.73 0.92
CA THR A 287 19.46 22.53 -0.13
C THR A 287 19.09 24.01 -0.02
N SER A 288 18.56 24.43 1.13
CA SER A 288 18.20 25.83 1.40
C SER A 288 19.41 26.75 1.18
N GLY A 289 19.23 27.78 0.36
CA GLY A 289 20.27 28.75 0.03
C GLY A 289 21.29 28.29 -1.02
N ALA A 290 21.21 27.06 -1.51
CA ALA A 290 22.06 26.57 -2.59
C ALA A 290 21.47 26.88 -3.98
N THR A 291 22.34 27.27 -4.92
CA THR A 291 21.99 27.31 -6.35
C THR A 291 22.05 25.88 -6.89
N LYS A 292 20.90 25.32 -7.28
CA LYS A 292 20.78 23.95 -7.79
C LYS A 292 21.11 23.86 -9.28
N ASP A 293 22.29 24.33 -9.67
CA ASP A 293 22.76 24.20 -11.04
C ASP A 293 23.22 22.78 -11.36
N ALA A 294 23.60 22.54 -12.62
CA ALA A 294 24.04 21.23 -13.09
C ALA A 294 25.27 20.71 -12.31
N THR A 295 26.17 21.60 -11.90
CA THR A 295 27.38 21.27 -11.15
C THR A 295 27.04 20.82 -9.74
N TYR A 296 26.17 21.55 -9.04
CA TYR A 296 25.70 21.18 -7.70
C TYR A 296 25.08 19.79 -7.69
N ILE A 297 24.20 19.50 -8.66
CA ILE A 297 23.57 18.19 -8.79
C ILE A 297 24.60 17.10 -9.10
N LYS A 298 25.53 17.36 -10.03
CA LYS A 298 26.62 16.44 -10.34
C LYS A 298 27.46 16.13 -9.11
N ASP A 299 27.90 17.13 -8.35
CA ASP A 299 28.76 16.92 -7.17
C ASP A 299 28.03 16.13 -6.08
N PHE A 300 26.72 16.40 -5.88
CA PHE A 300 25.88 15.63 -4.99
C PHE A 300 25.84 14.14 -5.38
N ILE A 301 25.60 13.85 -6.65
CA ILE A 301 25.50 12.47 -7.16
C ILE A 301 26.86 11.77 -7.12
N VAL A 302 27.92 12.41 -7.63
CA VAL A 302 29.27 11.85 -7.67
C VAL A 302 29.77 11.50 -6.27
N LYS A 303 29.50 12.34 -5.27
CA LYS A 303 29.79 12.03 -3.86
C LYS A 303 29.20 10.69 -3.43
N HIS A 304 27.97 10.38 -3.87
CA HIS A 304 27.30 9.14 -3.50
C HIS A 304 27.74 7.96 -4.37
N ILE A 305 28.12 8.19 -5.63
CA ILE A 305 28.79 7.19 -6.47
C ILE A 305 30.09 6.74 -5.78
N GLN A 306 30.95 7.70 -5.41
CA GLN A 306 32.22 7.42 -4.76
C GLN A 306 32.03 6.78 -3.38
N GLY A 307 31.09 7.28 -2.58
CA GLY A 307 30.80 6.73 -1.26
C GLY A 307 30.29 5.28 -1.28
N PHE A 308 29.72 4.83 -2.40
CA PHE A 308 29.26 3.46 -2.59
C PHE A 308 30.35 2.52 -3.14
N GLY A 309 31.40 3.06 -3.76
CA GLY A 309 32.33 2.33 -4.62
C GLY A 309 31.92 2.52 -6.08
N SER A 310 32.67 3.38 -6.78
CA SER A 310 32.31 3.83 -8.13
C SER A 310 32.10 2.68 -9.12
N GLU A 311 32.91 1.64 -9.01
CA GLU A 311 32.92 0.40 -9.79
C GLU A 311 31.63 -0.41 -9.65
N HIS A 312 30.88 -0.22 -8.56
CA HIS A 312 29.62 -0.92 -8.31
C HIS A 312 28.41 -0.14 -8.79
N VAL A 313 28.56 1.14 -9.13
CA VAL A 313 27.45 1.95 -9.64
C VAL A 313 27.47 1.90 -11.16
N VAL A 314 26.36 1.44 -11.74
CA VAL A 314 26.23 1.28 -13.20
C VAL A 314 25.33 2.33 -13.83
N ALA A 315 24.42 2.92 -13.03
CA ALA A 315 23.48 3.90 -13.55
C ALA A 315 23.02 4.92 -12.52
N VAL A 316 22.55 6.06 -13.03
CA VAL A 316 21.92 7.15 -12.26
C VAL A 316 20.57 7.48 -12.90
N CYS A 317 19.52 7.46 -12.08
CA CYS A 317 18.15 7.80 -12.44
C CYS A 317 17.74 9.09 -11.73
N MET A 318 17.41 10.13 -12.50
CA MET A 318 16.99 11.43 -11.95
C MET A 318 15.78 11.99 -12.68
N ASP A 319 15.16 13.04 -12.14
CA ASP A 319 14.09 13.75 -12.84
C ASP A 319 14.59 14.40 -14.15
N GLY A 320 13.64 14.87 -14.96
CA GLY A 320 13.95 15.54 -16.23
C GLY A 320 14.52 16.96 -16.08
N ALA A 321 14.52 17.53 -14.88
CA ALA A 321 15.11 18.85 -14.61
C ALA A 321 16.62 18.76 -14.42
N CYS A 322 17.12 17.59 -13.99
CA CYS A 322 18.54 17.34 -13.73
C CYS A 322 19.36 16.94 -14.97
N THR A 323 18.79 16.89 -16.18
CA THR A 323 19.49 16.36 -17.38
C THR A 323 20.77 17.11 -17.74
N ALA A 324 20.88 18.40 -17.37
CA ALA A 324 22.09 19.20 -17.60
C ALA A 324 23.31 18.68 -16.81
N SER A 325 23.10 17.90 -15.74
CA SER A 325 24.17 17.27 -14.95
C SER A 325 24.71 15.97 -15.57
N PHE A 326 23.96 15.33 -16.47
CA PHE A 326 24.32 14.00 -17.00
C PHE A 326 25.67 14.00 -17.73
N PRO A 327 26.00 14.97 -18.61
CA PRO A 327 27.32 15.01 -19.25
C PRO A 327 28.46 15.24 -18.26
N LEU A 328 28.20 15.99 -17.18
CA LEU A 328 29.19 16.26 -16.14
C LEU A 328 29.47 15.01 -15.30
N ILE A 329 28.43 14.22 -15.00
CA ILE A 329 28.57 12.92 -14.33
C ILE A 329 29.33 11.95 -15.23
N ALA A 330 28.98 11.87 -16.53
CA ALA A 330 29.66 10.99 -17.48
C ALA A 330 31.14 11.35 -17.67
N ALA A 331 31.50 12.63 -17.56
CA ALA A 331 32.90 13.05 -17.62
C ALA A 331 33.74 12.55 -16.43
N GLU A 332 33.14 12.45 -15.24
CA GLU A 332 33.83 12.01 -14.01
C GLU A 332 33.68 10.51 -13.73
N CYS A 333 32.58 9.90 -14.19
CA CYS A 333 32.29 8.47 -14.06
C CYS A 333 31.85 7.92 -15.42
N PRO A 334 32.78 7.66 -16.36
CA PRO A 334 32.45 7.31 -17.76
C PRO A 334 31.67 6.01 -17.93
N HIS A 335 31.75 5.10 -16.96
CA HIS A 335 31.01 3.83 -16.96
C HIS A 335 29.58 3.96 -16.45
N VAL A 336 29.19 5.11 -15.88
CA VAL A 336 27.87 5.32 -15.28
C VAL A 336 26.89 5.86 -16.33
N PHE A 337 25.83 5.10 -16.59
CA PHE A 337 24.76 5.53 -17.47
C PHE A 337 23.72 6.40 -16.75
N SER A 338 23.61 7.68 -17.13
CA SER A 338 22.60 8.60 -16.57
C SER A 338 21.35 8.66 -17.43
N PHE A 339 20.16 8.51 -16.83
CA PHE A 339 18.88 8.53 -17.54
C PHE A 339 17.76 9.21 -16.77
N ILE A 340 16.74 9.67 -17.50
CA ILE A 340 15.56 10.31 -16.93
C ILE A 340 14.64 9.24 -16.33
N CYS A 341 14.12 9.50 -15.14
CA CYS A 341 13.14 8.67 -14.46
C CYS A 341 11.95 8.34 -15.38
N PRO A 342 11.69 7.05 -15.68
CA PRO A 342 10.59 6.67 -16.56
C PRO A 342 9.23 7.11 -16.03
N ALA A 343 9.02 7.10 -14.71
CA ALA A 343 7.79 7.61 -14.10
C ALA A 343 7.63 9.12 -14.35
N HIS A 344 8.70 9.90 -14.24
CA HIS A 344 8.64 11.33 -14.57
C HIS A 344 8.34 11.57 -16.05
N SER A 345 8.97 10.81 -16.96
CA SER A 345 8.70 10.90 -18.39
C SER A 345 7.25 10.57 -18.73
N LEU A 346 6.69 9.52 -18.12
CA LEU A 346 5.28 9.17 -18.29
C LEU A 346 4.34 10.24 -17.73
N ASP A 347 4.67 10.85 -16.58
CA ASP A 347 3.86 11.95 -16.03
C ASP A 347 3.85 13.17 -16.95
N CYS A 348 5.02 13.56 -17.47
CA CYS A 348 5.14 14.62 -18.46
C CYS A 348 4.34 14.33 -19.74
N PHE A 349 4.40 13.08 -20.23
CA PHE A 349 3.60 12.65 -21.37
C PHE A 349 2.10 12.80 -21.07
N MET A 350 1.63 12.30 -19.93
CA MET A 350 0.23 12.40 -19.53
C MET A 350 -0.23 13.86 -19.36
N LYS A 351 0.63 14.74 -18.84
CA LYS A 351 0.38 16.18 -18.73
C LYS A 351 0.20 16.82 -20.11
N ASN A 352 1.03 16.47 -21.09
CA ASN A 352 0.90 16.96 -22.46
C ASN A 352 -0.39 16.46 -23.12
N VAL A 353 -0.74 15.17 -22.95
CA VAL A 353 -1.99 14.59 -23.45
C VAL A 353 -3.24 15.28 -22.87
N CYS A 354 -3.16 15.76 -21.63
CA CYS A 354 -4.24 16.48 -20.96
C CYS A 354 -4.19 18.01 -21.17
N SER A 355 -3.26 18.51 -21.99
CA SER A 355 -3.07 19.95 -22.22
C SER A 355 -3.69 20.39 -23.55
N ASP A 356 -3.84 21.70 -23.70
CA ASP A 356 -4.29 22.40 -24.91
C ASP A 356 -3.19 22.54 -25.98
N LYS A 357 -2.00 21.96 -25.72
CA LYS A 357 -0.85 22.05 -26.63
C LYS A 357 -1.09 21.22 -27.88
N GLY A 358 -1.28 21.89 -29.01
CA GLY A 358 -1.32 21.24 -30.33
C GLY A 358 0.06 20.74 -30.81
N LYS A 359 1.15 21.15 -30.15
CA LYS A 359 2.51 20.69 -30.46
C LYS A 359 3.24 20.26 -29.20
N VAL A 360 3.89 19.11 -29.27
CA VAL A 360 4.67 18.54 -28.16
C VAL A 360 6.11 18.32 -28.60
N ARG A 361 7.06 18.71 -27.75
CA ARG A 361 8.48 18.41 -27.97
C ARG A 361 8.90 17.26 -27.05
N VAL A 362 9.44 16.20 -27.64
CA VAL A 362 10.02 15.08 -26.89
C VAL A 362 11.53 15.33 -26.75
N LYS A 363 11.93 15.85 -25.58
CA LYS A 363 13.35 16.08 -25.26
C LYS A 363 14.13 14.77 -25.39
N GLY A 364 15.25 14.81 -26.11
CA GLY A 364 16.17 13.68 -26.26
C GLY A 364 15.83 12.67 -27.37
N LEU A 365 14.72 12.84 -28.10
CA LEU A 365 14.40 12.01 -29.26
C LEU A 365 14.43 12.80 -30.58
N THR A 366 13.85 14.00 -30.60
CA THR A 366 13.85 14.87 -31.78
C THR A 366 13.85 16.35 -31.40
N ASP A 367 14.63 17.17 -32.10
CA ASP A 367 14.53 18.65 -32.00
C ASP A 367 13.28 19.21 -32.69
N ARG A 368 12.55 18.35 -33.41
CA ARG A 368 11.31 18.69 -34.10
C ARG A 368 10.14 18.66 -33.12
N GLU A 369 9.24 19.61 -33.30
CA GLU A 369 7.95 19.62 -32.62
C GLU A 369 7.06 18.58 -33.30
N PHE A 370 6.49 17.69 -32.50
CA PHE A 370 5.49 16.76 -32.95
C PHE A 370 4.12 17.45 -32.91
N ASP A 371 3.49 17.58 -34.07
CA ASP A 371 2.12 18.08 -34.17
C ASP A 371 1.18 17.00 -33.64
N TRP A 372 0.56 17.28 -32.49
CA TRP A 372 -0.37 16.39 -31.81
C TRP A 372 -1.81 16.58 -32.33
N GLY A 373 -2.03 17.56 -33.23
CA GLY A 373 -3.35 17.91 -33.74
C GLY A 373 -4.22 18.62 -32.71
N GLU A 374 -5.53 18.44 -32.80
CA GLU A 374 -6.46 19.09 -31.86
C GLU A 374 -6.37 18.52 -30.44
N PRO A 375 -6.41 19.38 -29.40
CA PRO A 375 -6.30 18.97 -28.02
C PRO A 375 -7.60 18.29 -27.53
N PHE A 376 -7.72 17.00 -27.81
CA PHE A 376 -8.93 16.21 -27.60
C PHE A 376 -9.38 16.11 -26.13
N LEU A 377 -8.46 16.14 -25.15
CA LEU A 377 -8.81 16.07 -23.72
C LEU A 377 -8.81 17.41 -23.02
N ALA A 378 -8.23 18.47 -23.58
CA ALA A 378 -8.00 19.72 -22.85
C ALA A 378 -9.31 20.33 -22.34
N LYS A 379 -10.28 20.48 -23.24
CA LYS A 379 -11.62 21.01 -22.91
C LYS A 379 -12.30 20.17 -21.84
N MET A 380 -12.25 18.86 -21.97
CA MET A 380 -12.86 17.93 -21.02
C MET A 380 -12.17 18.00 -19.65
N VAL A 381 -10.83 18.07 -19.62
CA VAL A 381 -10.04 18.22 -18.38
C VAL A 381 -10.38 19.53 -17.69
N GLU A 382 -10.46 20.63 -18.44
CA GLU A 382 -10.83 21.95 -17.90
C GLU A 382 -12.23 21.93 -17.29
N GLN A 383 -13.21 21.39 -18.02
CA GLN A 383 -14.59 21.25 -17.54
C GLN A 383 -14.68 20.40 -16.26
N VAL A 384 -13.99 19.26 -16.20
CA VAL A 384 -13.95 18.44 -14.99
C VAL A 384 -13.27 19.17 -13.83
N ARG A 385 -12.16 19.90 -14.10
CA ARG A 385 -11.49 20.73 -13.08
C ARG A 385 -12.43 21.79 -12.53
N GLU A 386 -13.23 22.44 -13.38
CA GLU A 386 -14.20 23.44 -12.97
C GLU A 386 -15.25 22.85 -12.01
N VAL A 387 -15.84 21.70 -12.38
CA VAL A 387 -16.82 21.00 -11.52
C VAL A 387 -16.20 20.62 -10.18
N VAL A 388 -15.04 19.95 -10.21
CA VAL A 388 -14.34 19.51 -8.99
C VAL A 388 -14.01 20.71 -8.11
N SER A 389 -13.45 21.78 -8.69
CA SER A 389 -13.07 23.00 -7.97
C SER A 389 -14.28 23.64 -7.31
N PHE A 390 -15.38 23.84 -8.06
CA PHE A 390 -16.59 24.47 -7.55
C PHE A 390 -17.19 23.71 -6.35
N ILE A 391 -17.34 22.39 -6.48
CA ILE A 391 -17.95 21.56 -5.43
C ILE A 391 -17.08 21.54 -4.17
N THR A 392 -15.77 21.39 -4.35
CA THR A 392 -14.84 21.24 -3.22
C THR A 392 -14.42 22.57 -2.58
N ALA A 393 -14.59 23.70 -3.26
CA ALA A 393 -14.31 25.03 -2.71
C ALA A 393 -15.35 25.50 -1.70
N HIS A 394 -16.58 24.97 -1.77
CA HIS A 394 -17.69 25.40 -0.92
C HIS A 394 -18.06 24.33 0.12
N GLN A 395 -17.89 24.66 1.40
CA GLN A 395 -18.16 23.72 2.50
C GLN A 395 -19.58 23.16 2.47
N LYS A 396 -20.61 23.98 2.21
CA LYS A 396 -22.01 23.55 2.15
C LYS A 396 -22.27 22.59 0.97
N THR A 397 -21.73 22.90 -0.21
CA THR A 397 -21.83 22.04 -1.40
C THR A 397 -21.12 20.71 -1.19
N LEU A 398 -19.88 20.74 -0.66
CA LEU A 398 -19.10 19.55 -0.37
C LEU A 398 -19.75 18.68 0.72
N ALA A 399 -20.30 19.29 1.78
CA ALA A 399 -21.02 18.58 2.82
C ALA A 399 -22.26 17.88 2.26
N ARG A 400 -23.02 18.56 1.39
CA ARG A 400 -24.20 17.95 0.75
C ARG A 400 -23.81 16.82 -0.20
N TYR A 401 -22.75 17.01 -1.00
CA TYR A 401 -22.18 15.95 -1.84
C TYR A 401 -21.82 14.70 -1.00
N ARG A 402 -21.09 14.88 0.10
CA ARG A 402 -20.69 13.77 0.99
C ARG A 402 -21.90 13.07 1.63
N ALA A 403 -22.93 13.82 2.01
CA ALA A 403 -24.17 13.23 2.51
C ALA A 403 -24.84 12.34 1.44
N LEU A 404 -24.89 12.79 0.19
CA LEU A 404 -25.41 11.98 -0.92
C LEU A 404 -24.55 10.73 -1.16
N CYS A 405 -23.23 10.82 -1.02
CA CYS A 405 -22.33 9.66 -1.12
C CYS A 405 -22.62 8.57 -0.06
N GLN A 406 -23.13 8.94 1.12
CA GLN A 406 -23.45 7.98 2.18
C GLN A 406 -24.73 7.18 1.91
N VAL A 407 -25.63 7.70 1.08
CA VAL A 407 -26.90 7.05 0.71
C VAL A 407 -26.71 6.04 -0.44
N VAL A 408 -25.56 6.06 -1.12
CA VAL A 408 -25.24 5.12 -2.19
C VAL A 408 -25.03 3.72 -1.63
N THR A 409 -25.75 2.75 -2.19
CA THR A 409 -25.66 1.34 -1.75
C THR A 409 -24.29 0.74 -2.07
N GLU A 410 -23.93 -0.33 -1.36
CA GLU A 410 -22.63 -1.00 -1.58
C GLU A 410 -22.51 -1.61 -2.98
N SER A 411 -23.64 -2.08 -3.56
CA SER A 411 -23.72 -2.58 -4.94
C SER A 411 -23.55 -1.48 -6.00
N GLU A 412 -23.93 -0.24 -5.70
CA GLU A 412 -23.74 0.92 -6.56
C GLU A 412 -22.37 1.61 -6.36
N ARG A 413 -21.61 1.21 -5.33
CA ARG A 413 -20.35 1.88 -4.99
C ARG A 413 -19.24 1.49 -5.98
N PRO A 414 -18.66 2.44 -6.72
CA PRO A 414 -17.56 2.16 -7.64
C PRO A 414 -16.25 1.85 -6.89
N VAL A 415 -15.40 1.08 -7.56
CA VAL A 415 -14.02 0.83 -7.10
C VAL A 415 -13.25 2.15 -7.00
N GLY A 416 -12.59 2.37 -5.87
CA GLY A 416 -11.74 3.54 -5.62
C GLY A 416 -12.29 4.55 -4.61
N GLY A 417 -13.55 4.46 -4.20
CA GLY A 417 -14.16 5.34 -3.18
C GLY A 417 -14.97 6.52 -3.76
N MET A 418 -15.59 7.33 -2.89
CA MET A 418 -16.64 8.28 -3.27
C MET A 418 -16.25 9.77 -3.21
N GLU A 419 -15.03 10.09 -2.77
CA GLU A 419 -14.60 11.48 -2.65
C GLU A 419 -14.09 12.02 -4.00
N LEU A 420 -14.43 13.27 -4.33
CA LEU A 420 -13.85 13.96 -5.48
C LEU A 420 -12.34 14.17 -5.27
N LEU A 421 -11.56 14.00 -6.33
CA LEU A 421 -10.12 14.20 -6.31
C LEU A 421 -9.75 15.45 -7.10
N LYS A 422 -9.01 16.37 -6.47
CA LYS A 422 -8.36 17.47 -7.18
C LYS A 422 -7.09 16.96 -7.85
N ALA A 423 -6.84 17.41 -9.08
CA ALA A 423 -5.53 17.27 -9.68
C ALA A 423 -4.47 18.00 -8.82
N CYS A 424 -3.30 17.39 -8.68
CA CYS A 424 -2.19 17.88 -7.89
C CYS A 424 -0.91 17.72 -8.71
N GLU A 425 -0.23 18.83 -9.03
CA GLU A 425 0.87 18.84 -10.00
C GLU A 425 2.06 17.96 -9.59
N THR A 426 2.25 17.77 -8.29
CA THR A 426 3.33 16.98 -7.68
C THR A 426 3.01 15.49 -7.57
N ARG A 427 1.79 15.05 -7.92
CA ARG A 427 1.39 13.64 -7.88
C ARG A 427 1.31 13.07 -9.29
N PHE A 428 1.97 11.93 -9.49
CA PHE A 428 1.97 11.18 -10.73
C PHE A 428 0.55 10.95 -11.26
N ALA A 429 0.31 11.30 -12.52
CA ALA A 429 -0.94 11.09 -13.25
C ALA A 429 -2.19 11.66 -12.55
N SER A 430 -2.06 12.72 -11.73
CA SER A 430 -3.16 13.25 -10.93
C SER A 430 -4.36 13.75 -11.74
N THR A 431 -4.11 14.33 -12.92
CA THR A 431 -5.19 14.77 -13.83
C THR A 431 -6.00 13.59 -14.34
N LEU A 432 -5.33 12.49 -14.71
CA LEU A 432 -5.99 11.27 -15.12
C LEU A 432 -6.80 10.66 -13.97
N LEU A 433 -6.22 10.57 -12.77
CA LEU A 433 -6.91 10.05 -11.59
C LEU A 433 -8.15 10.88 -11.23
N MET A 434 -8.12 12.20 -11.41
CA MET A 434 -9.29 13.07 -11.28
C MET A 434 -10.37 12.72 -12.31
N LEU A 435 -10.02 12.53 -13.58
CA LEU A 435 -10.99 12.12 -14.61
C LEU A 435 -11.63 10.76 -14.31
N MET A 436 -10.81 9.78 -13.91
CA MET A 436 -11.27 8.46 -13.51
C MET A 436 -12.21 8.55 -12.30
N ARG A 437 -11.85 9.38 -11.32
CA ARG A 437 -12.69 9.62 -10.15
C ARG A 437 -14.01 10.27 -10.54
N TYR A 438 -13.95 11.31 -11.35
CA TYR A 438 -15.11 12.05 -11.82
C TYR A 438 -16.11 11.10 -12.49
N LYS A 439 -15.65 10.25 -13.41
CA LYS A 439 -16.48 9.22 -14.04
C LYS A 439 -17.17 8.33 -13.01
N ASN A 440 -16.41 7.84 -12.03
CA ASN A 440 -16.95 6.93 -11.03
C ASN A 440 -18.00 7.57 -10.14
N VAL A 441 -17.89 8.87 -9.84
CA VAL A 441 -18.82 9.58 -8.95
C VAL A 441 -19.85 10.44 -9.69
N HIS A 442 -19.86 10.43 -11.03
CA HIS A 442 -20.69 11.31 -11.85
C HIS A 442 -22.18 11.19 -11.52
N PHE A 443 -22.69 9.99 -11.28
CA PHE A 443 -24.09 9.77 -10.86
C PHE A 443 -24.46 10.48 -9.55
N VAL A 444 -23.51 10.66 -8.62
CA VAL A 444 -23.73 11.43 -7.39
C VAL A 444 -23.79 12.92 -7.70
N LEU A 445 -22.98 13.38 -8.65
CA LEU A 445 -23.01 14.76 -9.13
C LEU A 445 -24.36 15.08 -9.79
N GLU A 446 -24.91 14.16 -10.57
CA GLU A 446 -26.26 14.31 -11.15
C GLU A 446 -27.34 14.43 -10.07
N ARG A 447 -27.30 13.56 -9.04
CA ARG A 447 -28.19 13.63 -7.88
C ARG A 447 -28.05 14.97 -7.15
N LEU A 448 -26.83 15.48 -6.99
CA LEU A 448 -26.57 16.79 -6.39
C LEU A 448 -27.22 17.93 -7.19
N MET A 449 -27.20 17.88 -8.52
CA MET A 449 -27.76 18.95 -9.38
C MET A 449 -29.29 19.08 -9.32
N ILE A 450 -29.99 18.05 -8.81
CA ILE A 450 -31.45 18.06 -8.58
C ILE A 450 -31.82 18.13 -7.10
N ASP A 451 -30.83 18.14 -6.21
CA ASP A 451 -31.05 18.13 -4.78
C ASP A 451 -31.69 19.46 -4.31
N PRO A 452 -32.85 19.42 -3.61
CA PRO A 452 -33.53 20.63 -3.17
C PRO A 452 -32.69 21.50 -2.22
N VAL A 453 -31.93 20.88 -1.32
CA VAL A 453 -31.12 21.59 -0.33
C VAL A 453 -29.96 22.33 -1.00
N TYR A 454 -29.30 21.68 -1.97
CA TYR A 454 -28.29 22.32 -2.80
C TYR A 454 -28.85 23.47 -3.61
N ASN A 455 -29.97 23.29 -4.31
CA ASN A 455 -30.58 24.34 -5.14
C ASN A 455 -31.01 25.54 -4.30
N GLN A 456 -31.66 25.32 -3.16
CA GLN A 456 -32.00 26.40 -2.22
C GLN A 456 -30.76 27.18 -1.75
N TRP A 457 -29.65 26.49 -1.50
CA TRP A 457 -28.39 27.15 -1.15
C TRP A 457 -27.87 28.02 -2.31
N VAL A 458 -27.88 27.51 -3.55
CA VAL A 458 -27.45 28.22 -4.75
C VAL A 458 -28.29 29.48 -4.98
N ASP A 459 -29.61 29.40 -4.80
CA ASP A 459 -30.54 30.52 -5.01
C ASP A 459 -30.23 31.71 -4.09
N GLY A 460 -29.75 31.44 -2.88
CA GLY A 460 -29.30 32.45 -1.91
C GLY A 460 -27.90 33.04 -2.17
N GLN A 461 -27.22 32.70 -3.27
CA GLN A 461 -25.86 33.16 -3.56
C GLN A 461 -25.82 34.40 -4.49
N SER A 462 -24.64 35.03 -4.55
CA SER A 462 -24.37 36.12 -5.50
C SER A 462 -24.62 35.69 -6.95
N ARG A 463 -24.92 36.65 -7.82
CA ARG A 463 -25.17 36.42 -9.26
C ARG A 463 -24.03 35.63 -9.91
N ASP A 464 -22.78 36.05 -9.71
CA ASP A 464 -21.59 35.35 -10.23
C ASP A 464 -21.54 33.88 -9.79
N ARG A 465 -21.88 33.59 -8.53
CA ARG A 465 -21.87 32.20 -8.03
C ARG A 465 -23.02 31.37 -8.62
N ARG A 466 -24.19 31.98 -8.80
CA ARG A 466 -25.32 31.33 -9.49
C ARG A 466 -24.98 31.02 -10.95
N ASP A 467 -24.34 31.95 -11.64
CA ASP A 467 -23.90 31.76 -13.03
C ASP A 467 -22.87 30.61 -13.13
N LYS A 468 -21.90 30.54 -12.21
CA LYS A 468 -20.95 29.42 -12.09
C LYS A 468 -21.63 28.10 -11.78
N ALA A 469 -22.59 28.08 -10.84
CA ALA A 469 -23.37 26.88 -10.52
C ALA A 469 -24.17 26.39 -11.74
N GLN A 470 -24.75 27.31 -12.51
CA GLN A 470 -25.47 27.00 -13.75
C GLN A 470 -24.53 26.46 -14.84
N ALA A 471 -23.31 26.99 -14.95
CA ALA A 471 -22.27 26.45 -15.84
C ALA A 471 -21.88 25.02 -15.44
N VAL A 472 -21.56 24.78 -14.17
CA VAL A 472 -21.26 23.45 -13.61
C VAL A 472 -22.41 22.47 -13.84
N LYS A 473 -23.66 22.90 -13.66
CA LYS A 473 -24.85 22.08 -13.93
C LYS A 473 -24.97 21.68 -15.40
N ARG A 474 -24.66 22.60 -16.33
CA ARG A 474 -24.62 22.31 -17.77
C ARG A 474 -23.51 21.31 -18.11
N ILE A 475 -22.33 21.45 -17.49
CA ILE A 475 -21.21 20.53 -17.67
C ILE A 475 -21.59 19.11 -17.19
N ILE A 476 -22.13 18.96 -15.98
CA ILE A 476 -22.50 17.66 -15.41
C ILE A 476 -23.56 16.95 -16.26
N ARG A 477 -24.55 17.70 -16.78
CA ARG A 477 -25.63 17.16 -17.62
C ARG A 477 -25.23 16.93 -19.08
N SER A 478 -24.01 17.27 -19.47
CA SER A 478 -23.53 17.06 -20.83
C SER A 478 -23.14 15.60 -21.05
N ASP A 479 -23.91 14.88 -21.86
CA ASP A 479 -23.59 13.49 -22.22
C ASP A 479 -22.24 13.37 -22.96
N ASP A 480 -21.86 14.41 -23.72
CA ASP A 480 -20.63 14.46 -24.51
C ASP A 480 -19.36 14.28 -23.66
N ILE A 481 -19.34 14.82 -22.44
CA ILE A 481 -18.19 14.70 -21.53
C ILE A 481 -18.03 13.27 -21.05
N MET A 482 -19.13 12.67 -20.58
CA MET A 482 -19.11 11.30 -20.08
C MET A 482 -18.83 10.30 -21.20
N ASP A 483 -19.35 10.51 -22.38
CA ASP A 483 -19.08 9.66 -23.55
C ASP A 483 -17.66 9.81 -24.05
N THR A 484 -17.07 11.01 -23.97
CA THR A 484 -15.65 11.22 -24.29
C THR A 484 -14.75 10.52 -23.27
N ILE A 485 -15.02 10.68 -21.96
CA ILE A 485 -14.28 9.97 -20.91
C ILE A 485 -14.43 8.45 -21.10
N LYS A 486 -15.66 7.96 -21.33
CA LYS A 486 -15.92 6.52 -21.54
C LYS A 486 -15.21 6.01 -22.79
N ARG A 487 -15.30 6.67 -23.94
CA ARG A 487 -14.61 6.28 -25.18
C ARG A 487 -13.11 6.17 -24.96
N TRP A 488 -12.51 7.20 -24.38
CA TRP A 488 -11.07 7.20 -24.10
C TRP A 488 -10.66 6.08 -23.12
N MET A 489 -11.46 5.84 -22.08
CA MET A 489 -11.20 4.75 -21.13
C MET A 489 -11.52 3.36 -21.69
N HIS A 490 -12.45 3.24 -22.64
CA HIS A 490 -12.89 1.96 -23.24
C HIS A 490 -11.90 1.44 -24.29
N VAL A 491 -11.04 2.29 -24.84
CA VAL A 491 -9.89 1.88 -25.68
C VAL A 491 -8.95 0.90 -24.94
N ARG A 492 -9.08 0.72 -23.62
CA ARG A 492 -8.34 -0.30 -22.84
C ARG A 492 -9.06 -1.65 -22.65
N GLY A 493 -10.25 -1.84 -23.23
CA GLY A 493 -10.97 -3.13 -23.21
C GLY A 493 -10.63 -4.06 -24.38
N THR A 494 -9.98 -3.57 -25.43
CA THR A 494 -9.69 -4.33 -26.66
C THR A 494 -8.20 -4.28 -27.01
N ARG A 495 -7.51 -5.41 -26.74
CA ARG A 495 -6.20 -5.82 -27.28
C ARG A 495 -5.08 -4.77 -27.34
N PHE A 496 -4.33 -4.68 -26.24
CA PHE A 496 -2.90 -4.33 -26.27
C PHE A 496 -2.10 -5.45 -25.61
N MET A 497 -2.25 -6.68 -26.10
CA MET A 497 -1.37 -7.83 -25.84
C MET A 497 -1.48 -8.82 -27.03
N SER A 498 -0.99 -8.40 -28.19
CA SER A 498 -0.59 -9.33 -29.28
C SER A 498 0.29 -8.58 -30.28
N SER A 499 1.56 -8.43 -29.91
CA SER A 499 2.69 -8.36 -30.83
C SER A 499 3.94 -8.69 -30.02
#